data_AF-A0A3B9G3Y8-F1
#
_entry.id   AF-A0A3B9G3Y8-F1
#
_cell.length_a   1.000
_cell.length_b   1.000
_cell.length_c   1.000
_cell.angle_alpha   90.00
_cell.angle_beta   90.00
_cell.angle_gamma   90.00
#
_symmetry.space_group_name_H-M   'P 1'
#
loop_
_entity.id
_entity.type
_entity.pdbx_description
1 polymer ?
#
loop_
_entity_poly.entity_id
_entity_poly.type
_entity_poly.pdbx_seq_one_letter_code
_entity_poly.pdbx_strand_id
1 'polypeptide(L)'
;MKRHENREKAVICIYQYLMMERDIDELIADNFTEEEQADDPYMIQVVHTAKDNIERYAGYIDQVLDGWTYERLGYIEKAIILCGCSEFDQKQIEAAVIIDEYVRLAKKFCDSDSYKLINGVLDRI
;
A
#
# COMPACT_ATOMS: atom_id res chain seq x y z
N MET A 1 -7.56 -6.58 15.21
CA MET A 1 -7.05 -7.75 14.45
C MET A 1 -7.47 -7.70 12.99
N LYS A 2 -8.76 -7.65 12.64
CA LYS A 2 -9.25 -7.67 11.25
C LYS A 2 -8.60 -6.62 10.31
N ARG A 3 -8.41 -5.38 10.77
CA ARG A 3 -7.76 -4.30 9.99
C ARG A 3 -6.34 -4.63 9.52
N HIS A 4 -5.59 -5.33 10.36
CA HIS A 4 -4.20 -5.70 10.11
C HIS A 4 -4.08 -6.73 8.99
N GLU A 5 -5.00 -7.71 8.98
CA GLU A 5 -5.13 -8.70 7.91
C GLU A 5 -5.66 -8.04 6.63
N ASN A 6 -6.60 -7.10 6.76
CA ASN A 6 -7.14 -6.37 5.61
C ASN A 6 -6.10 -5.47 4.93
N ARG A 7 -5.16 -4.85 5.67
CA ARG A 7 -4.02 -4.14 5.07
C ARG A 7 -3.15 -5.06 4.24
N GLU A 8 -2.92 -6.27 4.72
CA GLU A 8 -2.15 -7.28 3.98
C GLU A 8 -2.84 -7.63 2.66
N LYS A 9 -4.16 -7.89 2.70
CA LYS A 9 -4.96 -8.13 1.49
C LYS A 9 -4.95 -6.94 0.53
N ALA A 10 -5.05 -5.71 1.04
CA ALA A 10 -4.97 -4.51 0.23
C ALA A 10 -3.63 -4.37 -0.50
N VAL A 11 -2.52 -4.65 0.21
CA VAL A 11 -1.18 -4.68 -0.41
C VAL A 11 -1.10 -5.77 -1.48
N ILE A 12 -1.66 -6.95 -1.24
CA ILE A 12 -1.69 -8.04 -2.24
C ILE A 12 -2.51 -7.63 -3.47
N CYS A 13 -3.68 -7.00 -3.30
CA CYS A 13 -4.49 -6.48 -4.40
C CYS A 13 -3.70 -5.49 -5.26
N ILE A 14 -3.07 -4.49 -4.63
CA ILE A 14 -2.28 -3.49 -5.37
C ILE A 14 -1.05 -4.12 -6.02
N TYR A 15 -0.38 -5.05 -5.34
CA TYR A 15 0.73 -5.81 -5.92
C TYR A 15 0.30 -6.57 -7.19
N GLN A 16 -0.83 -7.27 -7.14
CA GLN A 16 -1.39 -7.98 -8.29
C GLN A 16 -1.76 -7.01 -9.41
N TYR A 17 -2.39 -5.87 -9.08
CA TYR A 17 -2.74 -4.83 -10.05
C TYR A 17 -1.52 -4.23 -10.76
N LEU A 18 -0.41 -4.04 -10.05
CA LEU A 18 0.82 -3.52 -10.65
C LEU A 18 1.51 -4.55 -11.56
N MET A 19 1.35 -5.84 -11.27
CA MET A 19 2.01 -6.94 -11.99
C MET A 19 1.15 -7.47 -13.15
N MET A 20 -0.17 -7.29 -13.09
CA MET A 20 -1.14 -7.86 -14.02
C MET A 20 -2.02 -6.76 -14.61
N GLU A 21 -2.32 -6.83 -15.90
CA GLU A 21 -3.34 -5.98 -16.53
C GLU A 21 -4.74 -6.53 -16.20
N ARG A 22 -5.16 -6.41 -14.94
CA ARG A 22 -6.48 -6.83 -14.44
C ARG A 22 -7.22 -5.68 -13.81
N ASP A 23 -8.54 -5.78 -13.85
CA ASP A 23 -9.42 -4.81 -13.20
C ASP A 23 -9.31 -4.88 -11.67
N ILE A 24 -9.36 -3.73 -11.00
CA ILE A 24 -9.14 -3.64 -9.55
C ILE A 24 -10.31 -4.23 -8.76
N ASP A 25 -11.54 -4.15 -9.25
CA ASP A 25 -12.73 -4.70 -8.58
C ASP A 25 -12.70 -6.23 -8.61
N GLU A 26 -12.25 -6.83 -9.72
CA GLU A 26 -12.03 -8.28 -9.79
C GLU A 26 -10.96 -8.73 -8.77
N LEU A 27 -9.87 -8.00 -8.65
CA LEU A 27 -8.81 -8.31 -7.68
C LEU A 27 -9.30 -8.13 -6.24
N ILE A 28 -10.16 -7.15 -5.97
CA ILE A 28 -10.79 -7.00 -4.65
C ILE A 28 -11.67 -8.22 -4.36
N ALA A 29 -12.51 -8.66 -5.30
CA ALA A 29 -13.36 -9.83 -5.13
C ALA A 29 -12.57 -11.15 -4.94
N ASP A 30 -11.40 -11.26 -5.58
CA ASP A 30 -10.52 -12.43 -5.45
C ASP A 30 -9.84 -12.51 -4.05
N ASN A 31 -9.60 -11.36 -3.40
CA ASN A 31 -8.82 -11.29 -2.15
C ASN A 31 -9.67 -11.02 -0.90
N PHE A 32 -10.81 -10.35 -1.05
CA PHE A 32 -11.76 -10.02 0.03
C PHE A 32 -13.10 -10.71 -0.22
N THR A 33 -13.60 -11.43 0.78
CA THR A 33 -14.98 -11.94 0.74
C THR A 33 -15.98 -10.78 0.77
N GLU A 34 -17.20 -11.00 0.28
CA GLU A 34 -18.26 -9.97 0.35
C GLU A 34 -18.52 -9.49 1.80
N GLU A 35 -18.42 -10.40 2.78
CA GLU A 35 -18.52 -10.07 4.21
C GLU A 35 -17.35 -9.18 4.67
N GLU A 36 -16.12 -9.47 4.24
CA GLU A 36 -14.96 -8.64 4.59
C GLU A 36 -15.03 -7.25 3.96
N GLN A 37 -15.52 -7.15 2.72
CA GLN A 37 -15.75 -5.88 2.05
C GLN A 37 -16.82 -5.06 2.79
N ALA A 38 -17.92 -5.68 3.21
CA ALA A 38 -18.98 -5.02 3.95
C ALA A 38 -18.56 -4.60 5.37
N ASP A 39 -17.73 -5.41 6.03
CA ASP A 39 -17.25 -5.14 7.39
C ASP A 39 -16.13 -4.09 7.44
N ASP A 40 -15.37 -3.94 6.36
CA ASP A 40 -14.26 -2.99 6.27
C ASP A 40 -14.23 -2.21 4.95
N PRO A 41 -15.27 -1.40 4.67
CA PRO A 41 -15.34 -0.60 3.45
C PRO A 41 -14.20 0.42 3.36
N TYR A 42 -13.61 0.78 4.50
CA TYR A 42 -12.44 1.66 4.53
C TYR A 42 -11.22 1.02 3.86
N MET A 43 -10.95 -0.28 4.06
CA MET A 43 -9.82 -0.89 3.38
C MET A 43 -10.04 -1.00 1.88
N ILE A 44 -11.29 -1.21 1.46
CA ILE A 44 -11.68 -1.19 0.04
C ILE A 44 -11.43 0.20 -0.55
N GLN A 45 -11.79 1.27 0.18
CA GLN A 45 -11.47 2.64 -0.19
C GLN A 45 -9.95 2.88 -0.31
N VAL A 46 -9.14 2.32 0.59
CA VAL A 46 -7.68 2.41 0.50
C VAL A 46 -7.16 1.77 -0.79
N VAL A 47 -7.68 0.61 -1.20
CA VAL A 47 -7.29 -0.04 -2.47
C VAL A 47 -7.67 0.83 -3.67
N HIS A 48 -8.91 1.31 -3.76
CA HIS A 48 -9.32 2.19 -4.85
C HIS A 48 -8.51 3.47 -4.92
N THR A 49 -8.34 4.15 -3.77
CA THR A 49 -7.61 5.41 -3.69
C THR A 49 -6.13 5.19 -4.07
N ALA A 50 -5.53 4.06 -3.68
CA ALA A 50 -4.17 3.69 -4.06
C ALA A 50 -4.05 3.57 -5.58
N LYS A 51 -4.96 2.79 -6.21
CA LYS A 51 -5.01 2.59 -7.66
C LYS A 51 -5.22 3.90 -8.41
N ASP A 52 -6.16 4.74 -7.97
CA ASP A 52 -6.53 5.96 -8.71
C ASP A 52 -5.48 7.08 -8.61
N ASN A 53 -4.56 6.99 -7.65
CA ASN A 53 -3.58 8.03 -7.38
C ASN A 53 -2.12 7.54 -7.53
N ILE A 54 -1.89 6.42 -8.24
CA ILE A 54 -0.55 5.86 -8.44
C ILE A 54 0.44 6.92 -8.94
N GLU A 55 0.10 7.67 -9.98
CA GLU A 55 1.00 8.69 -10.55
C GLU A 55 1.33 9.81 -9.55
N ARG A 56 0.32 10.25 -8.78
CA ARG A 56 0.50 11.28 -7.75
C ARG A 56 1.43 10.78 -6.64
N TYR A 57 1.19 9.56 -6.15
CA TYR A 57 2.01 8.97 -5.09
C TYR A 57 3.42 8.66 -5.58
N ALA A 58 3.59 8.14 -6.80
CA ALA A 58 4.90 7.97 -7.42
C ALA A 58 5.69 9.29 -7.45
N GLY A 59 5.03 10.41 -7.80
CA GLY A 59 5.64 11.74 -7.78
C GLY A 59 6.10 12.19 -6.38
N TYR A 60 5.35 11.90 -5.31
CA TYR A 60 5.79 12.17 -3.94
C TYR A 60 6.95 11.27 -3.51
N ILE A 61 6.87 9.98 -3.86
CA ILE A 61 7.90 8.99 -3.54
C ILE A 61 9.23 9.36 -4.22
N ASP A 62 9.20 9.75 -5.49
CA ASP A 62 10.40 10.19 -6.22
C ASP A 62 11.07 11.41 -5.60
N GLN A 63 10.32 12.32 -4.96
CA GLN A 63 10.88 13.49 -4.28
C GLN A 63 11.63 13.14 -2.99
N VAL A 64 11.28 12.02 -2.36
CA VAL A 64 11.88 11.59 -1.09
C VAL A 64 12.88 10.44 -1.27
N LEU A 65 12.95 9.80 -2.43
CA LEU A 65 13.96 8.77 -2.69
C LEU A 65 15.34 9.38 -2.99
N ASP A 66 16.34 9.03 -2.18
CA ASP A 66 17.73 9.48 -2.37
C ASP A 66 18.48 8.52 -3.29
N GLY A 67 18.75 8.94 -4.53
CA GLY A 67 19.53 8.15 -5.51
C GLY A 67 18.80 6.91 -6.05
N TRP A 68 17.51 6.78 -5.76
CA TRP A 68 16.61 5.77 -6.33
C TRP A 68 15.44 6.46 -7.04
N THR A 69 14.65 5.69 -7.78
CA THR A 69 13.41 6.18 -8.39
C THR A 69 12.31 5.19 -8.06
N TYR A 70 11.07 5.68 -7.99
CA TYR A 70 9.88 4.87 -7.80
C TYR A 70 9.86 3.72 -8.80
N GLU A 71 10.19 3.99 -10.07
CA GLU A 71 10.17 2.99 -11.13
C GLU A 71 11.08 1.79 -10.85
N ARG A 72 12.23 2.01 -10.20
CA ARG A 72 13.21 0.97 -9.86
C ARG A 72 12.84 0.15 -8.63
N LEU A 73 11.77 0.50 -7.90
CA LEU A 73 11.27 -0.31 -6.79
C LEU A 73 10.60 -1.58 -7.31
N GLY A 74 10.72 -2.67 -6.56
CA GLY A 74 9.95 -3.89 -6.80
C GLY A 74 8.45 -3.65 -6.61
N TYR A 75 7.62 -4.42 -7.31
CA TYR A 75 6.16 -4.25 -7.26
C TYR A 75 5.59 -4.36 -5.85
N ILE A 76 6.16 -5.21 -5.00
CA ILE A 76 5.70 -5.36 -3.62
C ILE A 76 6.03 -4.14 -2.76
N GLU A 77 7.21 -3.54 -2.97
CA GLU A 77 7.62 -2.31 -2.28
C GLU A 77 6.74 -1.14 -2.72
N LYS A 78 6.50 -1.02 -4.03
CA LYS A 78 5.56 -0.05 -4.62
C LYS A 78 4.18 -0.21 -3.98
N ALA A 79 3.64 -1.43 -3.92
CA ALA A 79 2.31 -1.69 -3.37
C ALA A 79 2.19 -1.30 -1.89
N ILE A 80 3.20 -1.62 -1.08
CA ILE A 80 3.22 -1.26 0.35
C ILE A 80 3.19 0.26 0.51
N ILE A 81 4.05 0.99 -0.21
CA ILE A 81 4.13 2.45 -0.09
C ILE A 81 2.86 3.11 -0.62
N LEU A 82 2.31 2.65 -1.75
CA LEU A 82 1.07 3.17 -2.32
C LEU A 82 -0.11 3.02 -1.36
N CYS A 83 -0.25 1.85 -0.72
CA CYS A 83 -1.28 1.63 0.29
C CYS A 83 -1.08 2.56 1.50
N GLY A 84 0.17 2.77 1.96
CA GLY A 84 0.48 3.72 3.02
C GLY A 84 0.08 5.17 2.67
N CYS A 85 0.43 5.64 1.47
CA CYS A 85 0.06 6.98 1.01
C CYS A 85 -1.47 7.14 0.89
N SER A 86 -2.13 6.12 0.36
CA SER A 86 -3.58 6.06 0.24
C SER A 86 -4.28 6.11 1.61
N GLU A 87 -3.72 5.41 2.61
CA GLU A 87 -4.25 5.43 3.97
C GLU A 87 -4.02 6.77 4.67
N PHE A 88 -2.88 7.45 4.46
CA PHE A 88 -2.64 8.80 4.96
C PHE A 88 -3.70 9.80 4.46
N ASP A 89 -4.08 9.71 3.19
CA ASP A 89 -5.06 10.61 2.59
C ASP A 89 -6.46 10.49 3.20
N GLN A 90 -6.78 9.33 3.79
CA GLN A 90 -8.05 9.15 4.49
C GLN A 90 -8.13 9.99 5.77
N LYS A 91 -6.97 10.37 6.36
CA LYS A 91 -6.87 11.20 7.59
C LYS A 91 -7.68 10.66 8.78
N GLN A 92 -7.89 9.34 8.85
CA GLN A 92 -8.66 8.69 9.90
C GLN A 92 -7.79 8.04 10.99
N ILE A 93 -6.54 7.69 10.66
CA ILE A 93 -5.62 7.00 11.55
C ILE A 93 -4.35 7.83 11.67
N GLU A 94 -3.75 7.84 12.85
CA GLU A 94 -2.48 8.54 13.11
C GLU A 94 -1.38 8.01 12.19
N ALA A 95 -0.59 8.92 11.61
CA ALA A 95 0.45 8.57 10.65
C ALA A 95 1.44 7.53 11.21
N ALA A 96 1.84 7.65 12.47
CA ALA A 96 2.74 6.69 13.12
C ALA A 96 2.19 5.26 13.11
N VAL A 97 0.88 5.08 13.34
CA VAL A 97 0.23 3.75 13.31
C VAL A 97 0.20 3.18 11.89
N ILE A 98 -0.06 4.03 10.89
CA ILE A 98 -0.04 3.63 9.48
C ILE A 98 1.37 3.18 9.09
N ILE A 99 2.39 3.96 9.44
CA ILE A 99 3.80 3.67 9.14
C ILE A 99 4.20 2.33 9.76
N ASP A 100 3.95 2.14 11.06
CA ASP A 100 4.30 0.90 11.76
C ASP A 100 3.66 -0.33 11.09
N GLU A 101 2.41 -0.23 10.66
CA GLU A 101 1.68 -1.33 10.02
C GLU A 101 2.24 -1.68 8.64
N TYR A 102 2.58 -0.70 7.80
CA TYR A 102 3.15 -0.94 6.48
C TYR A 102 4.64 -1.33 6.54
N VAL A 103 5.40 -0.84 7.53
CA VAL A 103 6.78 -1.29 7.79
C VAL A 103 6.81 -2.74 8.27
N ARG A 104 5.82 -3.17 9.05
CA ARG A 104 5.65 -4.59 9.40
C ARG A 104 5.39 -5.44 8.15
N LEU A 105 4.53 -4.99 7.23
CA LEU A 105 4.32 -5.70 5.96
C LEU A 105 5.58 -5.74 5.10
N ALA A 106 6.37 -4.67 5.08
CA ALA A 106 7.68 -4.66 4.43
C ALA A 106 8.63 -5.72 5.02
N LYS A 107 8.70 -5.85 6.34
CA LYS A 107 9.48 -6.90 7.01
C LYS A 107 8.98 -8.32 6.69
N LYS A 108 7.69 -8.47 6.37
CA LYS A 108 7.08 -9.76 6.03
C LYS A 108 7.35 -10.16 4.58
N PHE A 109 7.27 -9.22 3.64
CA PHE A 109 7.24 -9.52 2.20
C PHE A 109 8.50 -9.14 1.44
N CYS A 110 9.33 -8.24 1.98
CA CYS A 110 10.50 -7.72 1.29
C CYS A 110 11.80 -8.22 1.96
N ASP A 111 12.93 -7.99 1.29
CA ASP A 111 14.25 -8.36 1.78
C ASP A 111 14.66 -7.53 3.01
N SER A 112 15.74 -7.96 3.67
CA SER A 112 16.20 -7.48 4.99
C SER A 112 16.57 -5.99 5.07
N ASP A 113 16.53 -5.24 3.96
CA ASP A 113 16.79 -3.80 3.95
C ASP A 113 15.64 -2.94 3.39
N SER A 114 14.68 -3.53 2.66
CA SER A 114 13.57 -2.79 2.05
C SER A 114 12.68 -2.09 3.07
N TYR A 115 12.51 -2.66 4.27
CA TYR A 115 11.70 -2.04 5.32
C TYR A 115 12.27 -0.70 5.80
N LYS A 116 13.60 -0.50 5.75
CA LYS A 116 14.24 0.78 6.13
C LYS A 116 13.94 1.86 5.11
N LEU A 117 14.00 1.49 3.82
CA LEU A 117 13.62 2.36 2.71
C LEU A 117 12.15 2.76 2.83
N ILE A 118 11.25 1.78 3.00
CA ILE A 118 9.81 2.02 3.11
C ILE A 118 9.50 2.91 4.32
N ASN A 119 10.11 2.64 5.48
CA ASN A 119 9.97 3.49 6.66
C ASN A 119 10.41 4.94 6.36
N GLY A 120 11.61 5.11 5.81
CA GLY A 120 12.14 6.44 5.50
C GLY A 120 11.38 7.18 4.40
N VAL A 121 10.70 6.49 3.49
CA VAL A 121 9.80 7.10 2.50
C VAL A 121 8.52 7.56 3.18
N LEU A 122 7.83 6.68 3.91
CA LEU A 122 6.55 7.00 4.54
C LEU A 122 6.69 8.06 5.65
N ASP A 123 7.82 8.12 6.35
CA ASP A 123 8.11 9.19 7.34
C ASP A 123 8.27 10.59 6.72
N ARG A 124 8.57 10.67 5.41
CA ARG A 124 8.88 11.94 4.71
C ARG A 124 7.76 12.44 3.81
N ILE A 125 6.73 11.64 3.59
CA ILE A 125 5.51 12.00 2.83
C ILE A 125 4.53 12.67 3.78
#